data_AF-A0A705U6W8-F1
#
_entry.id   AF-A0A705U6W8-F1
#
_cell.length_a   1.000
_cell.length_b   1.000
_cell.length_c   1.000
_cell.angle_alpha   90.00
_cell.angle_beta   90.00
_cell.angle_gamma   90.00
#
_symmetry.space_group_name_H-M   'P 1'
#
loop_
_entity.id
_entity.type
_entity.pdbx_description
1 polymer ?
#
loop_
_entity_poly.entity_id
_entity_poly.type
_entity_poly.pdbx_seq_one_letter_code
_entity_poly.pdbx_strand_id
1 'polypeptide(L)'
;VLDPGMGFFLGAAPETSLSVLARFDELRLRFDLPVLLSVSRKSFLRALTGRGPGDVGAATLAAELAAAAGGADFIRTHEPRPLRDGLAVLAALKETARIR
;
A
#
# COMPACT_ATOMS: atom_id res chain seq x y z
N VAL A 1 -12.70 -11.26 -3.27
CA VAL A 1 -11.57 -10.32 -3.06
C VAL A 1 -11.62 -9.29 -4.17
N LEU A 2 -11.56 -8.01 -3.84
CA LEU A 2 -11.51 -6.89 -4.78
C LEU A 2 -10.06 -6.42 -4.94
N ASP A 3 -9.58 -6.32 -6.16
CA ASP A 3 -8.32 -5.63 -6.48
C ASP A 3 -8.66 -4.46 -7.40
N PRO A 4 -8.51 -3.20 -6.95
CA PRO A 4 -8.82 -2.05 -7.79
C PRO A 4 -7.82 -1.86 -8.94
N GLY A 5 -6.72 -2.63 -8.97
CA GLY A 5 -5.58 -2.37 -9.83
C GLY A 5 -4.76 -1.18 -9.35
N MET A 6 -3.51 -1.06 -9.80
CA MET A 6 -2.60 0.03 -9.42
C MET A 6 -1.62 0.34 -10.54
N GLY A 7 -1.16 1.60 -10.62
CA GLY A 7 -0.28 2.08 -11.67
C GLY A 7 -1.00 2.10 -13.02
N PHE A 8 -0.33 1.62 -14.08
CA PHE A 8 -0.86 1.66 -15.45
C PHE A 8 -2.19 0.93 -15.68
N PHE A 9 -2.62 0.04 -14.77
CA PHE A 9 -3.97 -0.54 -14.81
C PHE A 9 -5.07 0.51 -14.59
N LEU A 10 -4.77 1.55 -13.81
CA LEU A 10 -5.68 2.67 -13.53
C LEU A 10 -5.42 3.88 -14.43
N GLY A 11 -4.20 4.02 -14.94
CA GLY A 11 -3.81 5.11 -15.82
C GLY A 11 -2.33 5.48 -15.68
N ALA A 12 -1.85 6.35 -16.58
CA ALA A 12 -0.49 6.86 -16.54
C ALA A 12 -0.28 7.96 -15.48
N ALA A 13 -1.35 8.68 -15.13
CA ALA A 13 -1.35 9.74 -14.12
C ALA A 13 -1.14 9.15 -12.71
N PRO A 14 -0.06 9.52 -11.98
CA PRO A 14 0.17 9.04 -10.63
C PRO A 14 -0.98 9.32 -9.65
N GLU A 15 -1.67 10.45 -9.86
CA GLU A 15 -2.78 10.95 -9.05
C GLU A 15 -3.94 9.96 -8.97
N THR A 16 -4.19 9.21 -10.06
CA THR A 16 -5.24 8.19 -10.10
C THR A 16 -4.92 7.05 -9.12
N SER A 17 -3.68 6.55 -9.13
CA SER A 17 -3.26 5.50 -8.19
C SER A 17 -3.20 6.02 -6.75
N LEU A 18 -2.75 7.26 -6.54
CA LEU A 18 -2.72 7.87 -5.21
C LEU A 18 -4.13 8.04 -4.63
N SER A 19 -5.08 8.46 -5.47
CA SER A 19 -6.49 8.62 -5.07
C SER A 19 -7.12 7.28 -4.66
N VAL A 20 -6.86 6.21 -5.42
CA VAL A 20 -7.30 4.85 -5.06
C VAL A 20 -6.63 4.39 -3.76
N LEU A 21 -5.32 4.54 -3.62
CA LEU A 21 -4.60 4.13 -2.39
C LEU A 21 -5.07 4.91 -1.15
N ALA A 22 -5.49 6.16 -1.31
CA ALA A 22 -6.00 6.97 -0.20
C ALA A 22 -7.44 6.61 0.21
N ARG A 23 -8.21 5.97 -0.69
CA ARG A 23 -9.67 5.81 -0.54
C ARG A 23 -10.18 4.38 -0.78
N PHE A 24 -9.29 3.39 -0.90
CA PHE A 24 -9.69 2.02 -1.24
C PHE A 24 -10.66 1.40 -0.23
N ASP A 25 -10.67 1.85 1.02
CA ASP A 25 -11.60 1.35 2.05
C ASP A 25 -13.06 1.61 1.69
N GLU A 26 -13.34 2.60 0.82
CA GLU A 26 -14.68 2.82 0.24
C GLU A 26 -15.17 1.59 -0.55
N LEU A 27 -14.27 0.83 -1.18
CA LEU A 27 -14.63 -0.42 -1.87
C LEU A 27 -15.05 -1.49 -0.86
N ARG A 28 -14.27 -1.65 0.22
CA ARG A 28 -14.59 -2.60 1.29
C ARG A 28 -15.94 -2.28 1.90
N LEU A 29 -16.19 -1.01 2.24
CA LEU A 29 -17.46 -0.55 2.82
C LEU A 29 -18.64 -0.69 1.86
N ARG A 30 -18.44 -0.46 0.56
CA ARG A 30 -19.52 -0.51 -0.44
C ARG A 30 -19.95 -1.93 -0.78
N PHE A 31 -18.99 -2.85 -0.88
CA PHE A 31 -19.23 -4.19 -1.42
C PHE A 31 -19.18 -5.29 -0.36
N ASP A 32 -18.76 -4.98 0.87
CA ASP A 32 -18.59 -5.94 1.97
C ASP A 32 -17.72 -7.14 1.57
N LEU A 33 -16.62 -6.85 0.87
CA LEU A 33 -15.67 -7.84 0.37
C LEU A 33 -14.23 -7.46 0.75
N PRO A 34 -13.35 -8.45 1.01
CA PRO A 34 -11.95 -8.18 1.28
C PRO A 34 -11.25 -7.48 0.12
N VAL A 35 -10.34 -6.56 0.41
CA VAL A 35 -9.55 -5.80 -0.57
C VAL A 35 -8.10 -6.26 -0.61
N LEU A 36 -7.59 -6.51 -1.82
CA LEU A 36 -6.19 -6.77 -2.11
C LEU A 36 -5.56 -5.55 -2.79
N LEU A 37 -4.37 -5.15 -2.34
CA LEU A 37 -3.59 -4.08 -2.97
C LEU A 37 -2.22 -4.58 -3.42
N SER A 38 -1.80 -4.14 -4.62
CA SER A 38 -0.45 -4.38 -5.12
C SER A 38 0.21 -3.10 -5.62
N VAL A 39 0.92 -2.41 -4.73
CA VAL A 39 1.65 -1.17 -5.02
C VAL A 39 3.14 -1.40 -5.32
N SER A 40 3.61 -2.64 -5.12
CA SER A 40 5.03 -2.98 -5.17
C SER A 40 5.70 -2.63 -6.50
N ARG A 41 6.72 -1.75 -6.42
CA ARG A 41 7.55 -1.25 -7.53
C ARG A 41 6.78 -0.56 -8.67
N LYS A 42 5.53 -0.13 -8.43
CA LYS A 42 4.64 0.44 -9.46
C LYS A 42 5.09 1.82 -9.95
N SER A 43 4.63 2.19 -11.14
CA SER A 43 5.02 3.41 -11.85
C SER A 43 4.72 4.71 -11.09
N PHE A 44 3.56 4.80 -10.43
CA PHE A 44 3.17 6.01 -9.70
C PHE A 44 4.13 6.32 -8.53
N LEU A 45 4.66 5.30 -7.85
CA LEU A 45 5.67 5.48 -6.79
C LEU A 45 7.01 5.95 -7.34
N ARG A 46 7.40 5.42 -8.51
CA ARG A 46 8.62 5.86 -9.21
C ARG A 46 8.50 7.31 -9.67
N ALA A 47 7.35 7.69 -10.22
CA ALA A 47 7.05 9.06 -10.62
C ALA A 47 7.09 10.02 -9.43
N LEU A 48 6.50 9.63 -8.29
CA LEU A 48 6.49 10.43 -7.06
C LEU A 48 7.88 10.63 -6.45
N THR A 49 8.76 9.64 -6.56
CA THR A 49 10.06 9.65 -5.87
C THR A 49 11.27 9.89 -6.77
N GLY A 50 11.08 9.93 -8.09
CA GLY A 50 12.16 10.01 -9.07
C GLY A 50 13.09 8.80 -9.09
N ARG A 51 12.65 7.64 -8.57
CA ARG A 51 13.47 6.42 -8.44
C ARG A 51 13.23 5.41 -9.55
N GLY A 52 14.28 4.68 -9.93
CA GLY A 52 14.19 3.54 -10.82
C GLY A 52 13.54 2.31 -10.17
N PRO A 53 13.21 1.26 -10.96
CA PRO A 53 12.57 0.05 -10.44
C PRO A 53 13.38 -0.70 -9.35
N GLY A 54 14.71 -0.57 -9.35
CA GLY A 54 15.58 -1.16 -8.32
C GLY A 54 15.62 -0.36 -7.00
N ASP A 55 15.35 0.95 -7.06
CA ASP A 55 15.56 1.87 -5.94
C ASP A 55 14.24 2.37 -5.31
N VAL A 56 13.10 1.86 -5.78
CA VAL A 56 11.75 2.25 -5.31
C VAL A 56 11.30 1.46 -4.08
N GLY A 57 12.20 0.69 -3.46
CA GLY A 57 11.90 -0.18 -2.31
C GLY A 57 11.34 0.58 -1.11
N ALA A 58 11.96 1.68 -0.72
CA ALA A 58 11.48 2.50 0.40
C ALA A 58 10.10 3.11 0.13
N ALA A 59 9.86 3.59 -1.10
CA ALA A 59 8.57 4.13 -1.52
C ALA A 59 7.49 3.04 -1.54
N THR A 60 7.85 1.83 -1.97
CA THR A 60 6.98 0.64 -1.93
C THR A 60 6.58 0.33 -0.49
N LEU A 61 7.56 0.22 0.42
CA LEU A 61 7.30 -0.08 1.82
C LEU A 61 6.38 0.97 2.46
N ALA A 62 6.63 2.26 2.21
CA ALA A 62 5.78 3.33 2.72
C ALA A 62 4.33 3.19 2.27
N ALA A 63 4.11 2.89 0.98
CA ALA A 63 2.77 2.69 0.42
C ALA A 63 2.09 1.42 0.95
N GLU A 64 2.83 0.33 1.15
CA GLU A 64 2.30 -0.93 1.70
C GLU A 64 1.93 -0.77 3.19
N LEU A 65 2.73 -0.07 3.98
CA LEU A 65 2.39 0.24 5.37
C LEU A 65 1.17 1.16 5.47
N ALA A 66 1.04 2.13 4.55
CA ALA A 66 -0.16 2.97 4.46
C ALA A 66 -1.41 2.14 4.09
N ALA A 67 -1.30 1.22 3.12
CA ALA A 67 -2.36 0.29 2.78
C ALA A 67 -2.78 -0.59 3.97
N ALA A 68 -1.82 -1.16 4.70
CA ALA A 68 -2.11 -1.95 5.90
C ALA A 68 -2.77 -1.12 6.99
N ALA A 69 -2.31 0.12 7.21
CA ALA A 69 -2.90 1.03 8.19
C ALA A 69 -4.33 1.45 7.81
N GLY A 70 -4.61 1.57 6.51
CA GLY A 70 -5.93 1.84 5.95
C GLY A 70 -6.88 0.64 5.91
N GLY A 71 -6.45 -0.54 6.38
CA GLY A 71 -7.31 -1.72 6.49
C GLY A 71 -7.32 -2.64 5.27
N ALA A 72 -6.28 -2.63 4.43
CA ALA A 72 -6.17 -3.62 3.36
C ALA A 72 -6.06 -5.05 3.91
N ASP A 73 -6.90 -5.96 3.42
CA ASP A 73 -6.92 -7.36 3.85
C ASP A 73 -5.74 -8.16 3.29
N PHE A 74 -5.32 -7.84 2.07
CA PHE A 74 -4.20 -8.49 1.41
C PHE A 74 -3.24 -7.48 0.77
N ILE A 75 -1.93 -7.73 0.89
CA ILE A 75 -0.90 -6.97 0.19
C ILE A 75 -0.06 -7.94 -0.65
N ARG A 76 -0.01 -7.70 -1.96
CA ARG A 76 0.89 -8.40 -2.88
C ARG A 76 2.18 -7.60 -3.07
N THR A 77 3.29 -8.15 -2.59
CA THR A 77 4.62 -7.53 -2.68
C THR A 77 5.70 -8.45 -3.25
N HIS A 78 6.75 -7.87 -3.81
CA HIS A 78 7.98 -8.58 -4.18
C HIS A 78 8.98 -8.69 -3.01
N GLU A 79 8.82 -7.85 -1.98
CA GLU A 79 9.76 -7.74 -0.85
C GLU A 79 9.04 -8.04 0.48
N PRO A 80 8.66 -9.30 0.76
CA PRO A 80 7.86 -9.64 1.93
C PRO A 80 8.61 -9.39 3.26
N ARG A 81 9.95 -9.48 3.25
CA ARG A 81 10.77 -9.28 4.45
C ARG A 81 10.68 -7.83 4.97
N PRO A 82 11.01 -6.78 4.18
CA PRO A 82 10.82 -5.39 4.61
C PRO A 82 9.39 -5.07 5.08
N LEU A 83 8.37 -5.56 4.38
CA LEU A 83 6.97 -5.32 4.76
C LEU A 83 6.66 -5.93 6.13
N ARG A 84 7.03 -7.20 6.35
CA ARG A 84 6.84 -7.88 7.64
C ARG A 84 7.53 -7.12 8.78
N ASP A 85 8.78 -6.70 8.57
CA ASP A 85 9.54 -6.01 9.60
C ASP A 85 8.92 -4.63 9.93
N GLY A 86 8.48 -3.89 8.90
CA GLY A 86 7.75 -2.63 9.10
C GLY A 86 6.42 -2.81 9.83
N LEU A 87 5.64 -3.84 9.50
CA LEU A 87 4.39 -4.18 10.20
C LEU A 87 4.65 -4.54 11.67
N ALA A 88 5.71 -5.29 11.97
CA ALA A 88 6.08 -5.65 13.34
C ALA A 88 6.41 -4.41 14.17
N VAL A 89 7.16 -3.45 13.61
CA VAL A 89 7.45 -2.18 14.27
C VAL A 89 6.18 -1.38 14.53
N LEU A 90 5.30 -1.25 13.53
CA LEU A 90 4.02 -0.54 13.70
C LEU A 90 3.12 -1.19 14.75
N ALA A 91 3.09 -2.52 14.83
CA ALA A 91 2.34 -3.24 15.85
C ALA A 91 2.88 -2.94 17.26
N ALA A 92 4.21 -2.99 17.45
CA ALA A 92 4.85 -2.68 18.72
C ALA A 92 4.60 -1.23 19.17
N LEU A 93 4.62 -0.27 18.23
CA LEU A 93 4.30 1.12 18.51
C LEU A 93 2.83 1.30 18.95
N LYS A 94 1.88 0.65 18.26
CA LYS A 94 0.45 0.70 18.62
C LYS A 94 0.20 0.13 20.02
N GLU A 95 0.86 -0.98 20.36
CA GLU A 95 0.72 -1.59 21.68
C GLU A 95 1.28 -0.67 22.78
N THR A 96 2.48 -0.12 22.55
CA THR A 96 3.13 0.79 23.51
C THR A 96 2.30 2.05 23.75
N ALA A 97 1.64 2.59 22.71
CA ALA A 97 0.81 3.78 22.81
C ALA A 97 -0.51 3.56 23.57
N ARG A 98 -1.05 2.32 23.58
CA ARG A 98 -2.29 1.97 24.31
C ARG A 98 -2.09 1.78 25.82
N ILE A 99 -0.85 1.56 26.24
CA ILE A 99 -0.46 1.37 27.64
C ILE A 99 -0.24 2.74 28.35
N ARG A 100 -0.28 3.85 27.60
CA ARG A 100 -0.26 5.22 28.13
C ARG A 100 -1.67 5.76 28.30
#